data_AF-A0A679KHF3-F1
#
_entry.id   AF-A0A679KHF3-F1
#
_cell.length_a   1.000
_cell.length_b   1.000
_cell.length_c   1.000
_cell.angle_alpha   90.00
_cell.angle_beta   90.00
_cell.angle_gamma   90.00
#
_symmetry.space_group_name_H-M   'P 1'
#
loop_
_entity.id
_entity.type
_entity.pdbx_description
1 polymer ?
#
loop_
_entity_poly.entity_id
_entity_poly.type
_entity_poly.pdbx_seq_one_letter_code
_entity_poly.pdbx_strand_id
1 'polypeptide(L)'
;MPHPLRRLLVVSATAAVLPILGPAHLTGPSPAMAQQEAAAETEAPAKSRGRGRERKKAVSAPGMQQATPVAIFGDWNVFANGQGKSRTCYAIAQPQARSPKTLKRDTAYLFVTIRKGDNVQNEVAVMFGFPPKPAASQAKANATAASDPTLSLGTSQYGLVVKDENAWLQNPSEEARLVGEMAKLAKVQVKTVSMRGTSTSDEYALAGFGDAMKRAREECK
;
A
#
# COMPACT_ATOMS: atom_id res chain seq x y z
N MET A 1 -11.08 52.89 20.66
CA MET A 1 -10.11 53.46 19.71
C MET A 1 -10.23 52.71 18.39
N PRO A 2 -10.74 53.33 17.32
CA PRO A 2 -10.85 52.73 16.00
C PRO A 2 -9.59 53.05 15.17
N HIS A 3 -9.09 52.07 14.41
CA HIS A 3 -8.07 52.30 13.38
C HIS A 3 -8.53 51.76 12.02
N PRO A 4 -8.13 52.42 10.92
CA PRO A 4 -8.96 52.51 9.73
C PRO A 4 -8.50 51.63 8.56
N LEU A 5 -9.47 51.34 7.70
CA LEU A 5 -9.34 50.82 6.33
C LEU A 5 -8.28 51.56 5.51
N ARG A 6 -7.51 50.82 4.69
CA ARG A 6 -6.79 51.41 3.55
C ARG A 6 -6.68 50.49 2.32
N ARG A 7 -7.55 50.81 1.37
CA ARG A 7 -7.38 50.96 -0.09
C ARG A 7 -6.79 49.81 -0.93
N LEU A 8 -7.65 49.31 -1.81
CA LEU A 8 -7.33 48.77 -3.15
C LEU A 8 -6.40 49.72 -3.93
N LEU A 9 -5.49 49.12 -4.69
CA LEU A 9 -4.91 49.73 -5.90
C LEU A 9 -4.86 48.66 -6.99
N VAL A 10 -5.73 48.84 -7.98
CA VAL A 10 -5.71 48.21 -9.30
C VAL A 10 -4.78 49.05 -10.17
N VAL A 11 -3.82 48.42 -10.87
CA VAL A 11 -3.10 49.05 -11.98
C VAL A 11 -3.18 48.12 -13.19
N SER A 12 -3.69 48.69 -14.28
CA SER A 12 -3.98 48.08 -15.56
C SER A 12 -2.79 48.11 -16.53
N ALA A 13 -2.84 47.15 -17.46
CA ALA A 13 -2.52 47.24 -18.90
C ALA A 13 -1.06 47.47 -19.38
N THR A 14 -0.59 46.57 -20.24
CA THR A 14 -0.41 46.86 -21.68
C THR A 14 -0.18 45.57 -22.49
N ALA A 15 -0.79 45.53 -23.68
CA ALA A 15 -0.74 44.46 -24.66
C ALA A 15 0.28 44.77 -25.75
N ALA A 16 0.85 43.74 -26.38
CA ALA A 16 1.37 43.83 -27.75
C ALA A 16 1.25 42.47 -28.45
N VAL A 17 0.69 42.52 -29.65
CA VAL A 17 0.32 41.43 -30.57
C VAL A 17 1.25 41.53 -31.78
N LEU A 18 1.71 40.40 -32.35
CA LEU A 18 1.52 40.05 -33.79
C LEU A 18 2.27 38.74 -34.18
N PRO A 19 1.77 38.02 -35.20
CA PRO A 19 2.11 36.65 -35.56
C PRO A 19 3.15 36.56 -36.69
N ILE A 20 3.69 35.36 -36.94
CA ILE A 20 4.38 35.04 -38.19
C ILE A 20 3.65 33.86 -38.85
N LEU A 21 3.14 34.15 -40.05
CA LEU A 21 2.50 33.27 -41.01
C LEU A 21 3.57 32.71 -41.97
N GLY A 22 3.50 31.43 -42.34
CA GLY A 22 4.31 30.85 -43.43
C GLY A 22 3.75 29.48 -43.87
N PRO A 23 3.84 29.10 -45.16
CA PRO A 23 2.71 28.53 -45.91
C PRO A 23 2.70 27.01 -46.08
N ALA A 24 1.53 26.52 -46.54
CA ALA A 24 1.20 25.15 -46.89
C ALA A 24 1.47 24.81 -48.37
N HIS A 25 1.89 23.57 -48.65
CA HIS A 25 1.70 22.80 -49.90
C HIS A 25 1.75 21.30 -49.52
N LEU A 26 0.65 20.53 -49.49
CA LEU A 26 -0.08 19.78 -50.55
C LEU A 26 0.69 18.65 -51.29
N THR A 27 0.12 17.43 -51.17
CA THR A 27 0.11 16.26 -52.09
C THR A 27 1.41 15.48 -52.34
N GLY A 28 1.49 14.18 -51.99
CA GLY A 28 1.11 13.04 -52.85
C GLY A 28 1.99 11.79 -52.57
N PRO A 29 1.70 10.60 -53.17
CA PRO A 29 1.74 9.28 -52.49
C PRO A 29 3.01 8.43 -52.66
N SER A 30 3.05 7.32 -51.90
CA SER A 30 4.04 6.22 -51.87
C SER A 30 4.55 5.71 -53.23
N PRO A 31 5.73 5.06 -53.20
CA PRO A 31 5.79 3.67 -53.62
C PRO A 31 6.48 2.74 -52.61
N ALA A 32 6.23 1.45 -52.84
CA ALA A 32 6.66 0.27 -52.11
C ALA A 32 8.09 -0.19 -52.44
N MET A 33 8.49 -1.30 -51.79
CA MET A 33 9.64 -2.19 -52.05
C MET A 33 10.98 -1.73 -51.44
N ALA A 34 11.88 -2.58 -50.94
CA ALA A 34 11.92 -4.00 -50.60
C ALA A 34 13.30 -4.27 -49.96
N GLN A 35 13.38 -5.36 -49.17
CA GLN A 35 14.59 -6.17 -48.85
C GLN A 35 15.73 -5.51 -48.05
N GLN A 36 16.06 -5.96 -46.83
CA GLN A 36 16.56 -7.28 -46.38
C GLN A 36 18.02 -7.51 -46.77
N GLU A 37 18.91 -7.37 -45.79
CA GLU A 37 20.19 -8.09 -45.80
C GLU A 37 20.54 -8.50 -44.36
N ALA A 38 20.30 -9.79 -44.09
CA ALA A 38 20.96 -10.54 -43.05
C ALA A 38 22.08 -11.32 -43.74
N ALA A 39 23.30 -11.22 -43.23
CA ALA A 39 24.35 -12.18 -43.51
C ALA A 39 25.08 -12.47 -42.20
N ALA A 40 24.84 -13.69 -41.69
CA ALA A 40 25.68 -14.34 -40.72
C ALA A 40 26.83 -15.02 -41.48
N GLU A 41 28.03 -14.99 -40.91
CA GLU A 41 29.09 -15.93 -41.28
C GLU A 41 29.72 -16.48 -39.99
N THR A 42 29.67 -17.81 -39.91
CA THR A 42 30.13 -18.71 -38.85
C THR A 42 31.62 -18.99 -38.99
N GLU A 43 32.38 -19.04 -37.89
CA GLU A 43 33.08 -20.24 -37.38
C GLU A 43 33.95 -19.93 -36.14
N ALA A 44 33.96 -20.87 -35.20
CA ALA A 44 34.79 -20.90 -33.99
C ALA A 44 35.94 -21.94 -34.20
N PRO A 45 36.82 -22.29 -33.21
CA PRO A 45 37.03 -21.75 -31.86
C PRO A 45 38.53 -21.58 -31.46
N ALA A 46 38.84 -20.63 -30.56
CA ALA A 46 40.06 -20.73 -29.74
C ALA A 46 39.88 -20.06 -28.37
N LYS A 47 40.35 -20.77 -27.34
CA LYS A 47 40.15 -20.58 -25.91
C LYS A 47 40.43 -19.15 -25.42
N SER A 48 39.50 -18.57 -24.67
CA SER A 48 39.84 -17.62 -23.61
C SER A 48 39.02 -17.89 -22.34
N ARG A 49 39.74 -18.11 -21.24
CA ARG A 49 39.23 -18.21 -19.87
C ARG A 49 38.74 -16.81 -19.48
N GLY A 50 37.53 -16.70 -18.93
CA GLY A 50 37.07 -15.40 -18.43
C GLY A 50 35.67 -15.41 -17.82
N ARG A 51 35.61 -15.75 -16.52
CA ARG A 51 34.58 -15.38 -15.53
C ARG A 51 33.11 -15.54 -15.93
N GLY A 52 32.50 -16.58 -15.39
CA GLY A 52 31.05 -16.72 -15.29
C GLY A 52 30.42 -15.45 -14.70
N ARG A 53 29.52 -14.84 -15.46
CA ARG A 53 28.59 -13.85 -14.94
C ARG A 53 27.57 -14.62 -14.12
N GLU A 54 27.87 -14.82 -12.84
CA GLU A 54 26.87 -15.26 -11.86
C GLU A 54 25.61 -14.42 -12.06
N ARG A 55 24.51 -15.08 -12.42
CA ARG A 55 23.18 -14.49 -12.30
C ARG A 55 23.04 -14.08 -10.84
N LYS A 56 23.16 -12.77 -10.57
CA LYS A 56 22.85 -12.20 -9.26
C LYS A 56 21.43 -12.68 -8.92
N LYS A 57 21.35 -13.63 -7.99
CA LYS A 57 20.11 -14.09 -7.37
C LYS A 57 19.43 -12.82 -6.86
N ALA A 58 18.20 -12.55 -7.31
CA ALA A 58 17.41 -11.45 -6.78
C ALA A 58 17.35 -11.64 -5.26
N VAL A 59 17.89 -10.67 -4.53
CA VAL A 59 17.83 -10.65 -3.07
C VAL A 59 16.42 -10.16 -2.72
N SER A 60 15.55 -11.09 -2.35
CA SER A 60 14.26 -10.78 -1.75
C SER A 60 14.47 -9.95 -0.49
N ALA A 61 13.57 -9.02 -0.20
CA ALA A 61 13.56 -8.27 1.06
C ALA A 61 13.65 -9.24 2.27
N PRO A 62 14.38 -8.88 3.34
CA PRO A 62 14.46 -9.70 4.54
C PRO A 62 13.05 -9.94 5.13
N GLY A 63 12.66 -11.21 5.28
CA GLY A 63 11.37 -11.61 5.87
C GLY A 63 10.49 -12.52 4.99
N MET A 64 10.83 -12.72 3.72
CA MET A 64 10.04 -13.58 2.81
C MET A 64 10.58 -15.01 2.77
N GLN A 65 10.68 -15.69 3.92
CA GLN A 65 10.47 -17.14 3.89
C GLN A 65 9.02 -17.32 3.47
N GLN A 66 8.76 -18.09 2.39
CA GLN A 66 7.42 -18.30 1.88
C GLN A 66 6.52 -18.78 3.03
N ALA A 67 5.52 -17.98 3.39
CA ALA A 67 4.65 -18.29 4.50
C ALA A 67 3.85 -19.56 4.17
N THR A 68 3.80 -20.48 5.13
CA THR A 68 3.05 -21.73 4.99
C THR A 68 1.60 -21.49 5.39
N PRO A 69 0.61 -21.88 4.56
CA PRO A 69 -0.80 -21.83 4.96
C PRO A 69 -1.07 -22.81 6.11
N VAL A 70 -1.87 -22.38 7.07
CA VAL A 70 -2.09 -23.05 8.36
C VAL A 70 -3.57 -23.46 8.51
N ALA A 71 -4.50 -22.54 8.26
CA ALA A 71 -5.95 -22.79 8.22
C ALA A 71 -6.71 -21.61 7.59
N ILE A 72 -8.01 -21.80 7.36
CA ILE A 72 -8.94 -20.77 6.90
C ILE A 72 -10.20 -20.82 7.78
N PHE A 73 -10.68 -19.65 8.20
CA PHE A 73 -11.90 -19.47 8.99
C PHE A 73 -12.71 -18.30 8.41
N GLY A 74 -13.76 -18.61 7.64
CA GLY A 74 -14.47 -17.58 6.88
C GLY A 74 -13.52 -16.87 5.92
N ASP A 75 -13.44 -15.54 5.99
CA ASP A 75 -12.54 -14.72 5.17
C ASP A 75 -11.10 -14.65 5.72
N TRP A 76 -10.86 -15.20 6.90
CA TRP A 76 -9.57 -15.11 7.60
C TRP A 76 -8.70 -16.32 7.30
N ASN A 77 -7.54 -16.06 6.71
CA ASN A 77 -6.52 -17.06 6.43
C ASN A 77 -5.44 -16.97 7.52
N VAL A 78 -4.98 -18.11 8.01
CA VAL A 78 -3.87 -18.20 8.95
C VAL A 78 -2.65 -18.71 8.20
N PHE A 79 -1.52 -18.04 8.40
CA PHE A 79 -0.23 -18.45 7.89
C PHE A 79 0.82 -18.41 8.98
N ALA A 80 1.92 -19.11 8.74
CA ALA A 80 3.11 -19.00 9.58
C ALA A 80 4.39 -19.08 8.77
N ASN A 81 5.42 -18.40 9.24
CA ASN A 81 6.76 -18.41 8.65
C ASN A 81 7.82 -18.57 9.76
N GLY A 82 9.07 -18.85 9.36
CA GLY A 82 10.17 -19.02 10.32
C GLY A 82 10.01 -20.22 11.25
N GLN A 83 10.92 -20.36 12.21
CA GLN A 83 10.96 -21.48 13.17
C GLN A 83 11.55 -21.00 14.50
N GLY A 84 11.25 -21.70 15.60
CA GLY A 84 11.80 -21.36 16.91
C GLY A 84 11.53 -19.89 17.27
N LYS A 85 12.57 -19.13 17.62
CA LYS A 85 12.43 -17.71 17.98
C LYS A 85 12.03 -16.81 16.80
N SER A 86 12.32 -17.18 15.55
CA SER A 86 11.91 -16.39 14.38
C SER A 86 10.49 -16.72 13.90
N ARG A 87 9.75 -17.58 14.62
CA ARG A 87 8.39 -17.96 14.26
C ARG A 87 7.48 -16.72 14.27
N THR A 88 6.85 -16.46 13.13
CA THR A 88 5.80 -15.46 13.00
C THR A 88 4.54 -16.11 12.47
N CYS A 89 3.41 -15.82 13.07
CA CYS A 89 2.10 -16.33 12.69
C CYS A 89 1.15 -15.16 12.52
N TYR A 90 0.28 -15.20 11.53
CA TYR A 90 -0.64 -14.10 11.29
C TYR A 90 -1.97 -14.59 10.76
N ALA A 91 -3.02 -13.88 11.15
CA ALA A 91 -4.33 -13.95 10.52
C ALA A 91 -4.45 -12.78 9.53
N ILE A 92 -4.91 -13.05 8.31
CA ILE A 92 -5.03 -12.08 7.22
C ILE A 92 -6.40 -12.20 6.56
N ALA A 93 -7.02 -11.06 6.22
CA ALA A 93 -8.24 -11.01 5.42
C ALA A 93 -8.16 -9.91 4.36
N GLN A 94 -8.87 -10.12 3.25
CA GLN A 94 -9.17 -9.08 2.25
C GLN A 94 -10.47 -8.37 2.63
N PRO A 95 -10.68 -7.10 2.22
CA PRO A 95 -11.95 -6.43 2.48
C PRO A 95 -13.08 -7.01 1.63
N GLN A 96 -14.25 -7.22 2.23
CA GLN A 96 -15.46 -7.64 1.52
C GLN A 96 -16.08 -6.51 0.67
N ALA A 97 -15.83 -5.26 1.05
CA ALA A 97 -16.30 -4.09 0.32
C ALA A 97 -15.23 -2.99 0.30
N ARG A 98 -15.13 -2.31 -0.84
CA ARG A 98 -14.14 -1.26 -1.11
C ARG A 98 -14.81 -0.07 -1.78
N SER A 99 -14.57 1.12 -1.25
CA SER A 99 -15.11 2.39 -1.76
C SER A 99 -13.99 3.42 -1.97
N PRO A 100 -14.04 4.21 -3.05
CA PRO A 100 -14.96 4.11 -4.19
C PRO A 100 -14.63 2.89 -5.07
N LYS A 101 -15.66 2.26 -5.66
CA LYS A 101 -15.50 1.07 -6.53
C LYS A 101 -14.71 1.37 -7.80
N THR A 102 -14.66 2.63 -8.22
CA THR A 102 -13.98 3.09 -9.45
C THR A 102 -12.48 3.31 -9.27
N LEU A 103 -11.98 3.36 -8.02
CA LEU A 103 -10.57 3.54 -7.78
C LEU A 103 -9.81 2.25 -8.10
N LYS A 104 -8.95 2.31 -9.13
CA LYS A 104 -7.98 1.25 -9.41
C LYS A 104 -6.85 1.30 -8.38
N ARG A 105 -6.65 0.19 -7.68
CA ARG A 105 -5.67 0.00 -6.62
C ARG A 105 -5.42 -1.48 -6.40
N ASP A 106 -4.27 -1.81 -5.83
CA ASP A 106 -3.91 -3.20 -5.54
C ASP A 106 -4.78 -3.77 -4.42
N THR A 107 -4.66 -5.08 -4.21
CA THR A 107 -5.38 -5.77 -3.14
C THR A 107 -4.99 -5.19 -1.78
N ALA A 108 -6.00 -4.87 -0.98
CA ALA A 108 -5.80 -4.48 0.41
C ALA A 108 -5.94 -5.69 1.33
N TYR A 109 -5.28 -5.60 2.47
CA TYR A 109 -5.29 -6.64 3.49
C TYR A 109 -5.27 -6.04 4.88
N LEU A 110 -5.98 -6.67 5.81
CA LEU A 110 -5.86 -6.45 7.25
C LEU A 110 -5.18 -7.66 7.87
N PHE A 111 -4.16 -7.41 8.70
CA PHE A 111 -3.36 -8.43 9.36
C PHE A 111 -3.39 -8.24 10.87
N VAL A 112 -3.36 -9.36 11.58
CA VAL A 112 -2.98 -9.40 13.00
C VAL A 112 -1.86 -10.42 13.16
N THR A 113 -0.69 -9.94 13.58
CA THR A 113 0.55 -10.71 13.59
C THR A 113 1.05 -11.00 15.01
N ILE A 114 1.57 -12.21 15.20
CA ILE A 114 2.24 -12.69 16.40
C ILE A 114 3.70 -12.95 16.04
N ARG A 115 4.64 -12.25 16.70
CA ARG A 115 6.08 -12.46 16.53
C ARG A 115 6.63 -13.07 17.80
N LYS A 116 6.99 -14.36 17.75
CA LYS A 116 7.39 -15.14 18.92
C LYS A 116 8.66 -14.58 19.57
N GLY A 117 9.68 -14.28 18.77
CA GLY A 117 10.98 -13.80 19.26
C GLY A 117 10.93 -12.42 19.91
N ASP A 118 10.00 -11.58 19.46
CA ASP A 118 9.85 -10.19 19.91
C ASP A 118 8.76 -10.02 20.97
N ASN A 119 8.14 -11.14 21.40
CA ASN A 119 7.02 -11.16 22.34
C ASN A 119 5.85 -10.24 21.94
N VAL A 120 5.58 -10.14 20.64
CA VAL A 120 4.45 -9.36 20.11
C VAL A 120 3.28 -10.28 19.86
N GLN A 121 2.13 -9.94 20.43
CA GLN A 121 0.96 -10.82 20.45
C GLN A 121 -0.17 -10.39 19.51
N ASN A 122 -0.21 -9.12 19.08
CA ASN A 122 -1.35 -8.55 18.37
C ASN A 122 -0.96 -7.40 17.42
N GLU A 123 0.12 -7.51 16.65
CA GLU A 123 0.51 -6.41 15.75
C GLU A 123 -0.54 -6.22 14.66
N VAL A 124 -1.33 -5.15 14.74
CA VAL A 124 -2.40 -4.85 13.79
C VAL A 124 -1.86 -3.95 12.69
N ALA A 125 -1.96 -4.42 11.44
CA ALA A 125 -1.48 -3.70 10.28
C ALA A 125 -2.45 -3.78 9.10
N VAL A 126 -2.44 -2.74 8.27
CA VAL A 126 -3.21 -2.66 7.03
C VAL A 126 -2.26 -2.42 5.87
N MET A 127 -2.44 -3.17 4.79
CA MET A 127 -1.92 -2.84 3.46
C MET A 127 -3.05 -2.23 2.64
N PHE A 128 -2.91 -1.00 2.16
CA PHE A 128 -4.01 -0.32 1.45
C PHE A 128 -4.06 -0.65 -0.06
N GLY A 129 -2.95 -1.13 -0.62
CA GLY A 129 -2.78 -1.33 -2.06
C GLY A 129 -2.59 -0.02 -2.84
N PHE A 130 -2.16 1.04 -2.15
CA PHE A 130 -1.75 2.34 -2.68
C PHE A 130 -1.09 3.15 -1.54
N PRO A 131 -0.30 4.20 -1.84
CA PRO A 131 0.26 5.07 -0.81
C PRO A 131 -0.80 6.03 -0.23
N PRO A 132 -1.12 5.97 1.08
CA PRO A 132 -2.01 6.90 1.75
C PRO A 132 -1.26 8.16 2.21
N LYS A 133 -2.01 9.22 2.55
CA LYS A 133 -1.46 10.38 3.26
C LYS A 133 -0.96 9.96 4.65
N PRO A 134 0.23 10.44 5.09
CA PRO A 134 0.68 10.22 6.47
C PRO A 134 -0.33 10.78 7.48
N ALA A 135 -0.40 10.16 8.65
CA ALA A 135 -1.19 10.67 9.76
C ALA A 135 -0.58 11.97 10.30
N ALA A 136 -1.41 12.94 10.67
CA ALA A 136 -0.95 14.20 11.25
C ALA A 136 -0.12 13.98 12.52
N SER A 137 -0.45 12.94 13.29
CA SER A 137 0.28 12.49 14.47
C SER A 137 1.75 12.16 14.20
N GLN A 138 2.10 11.76 12.97
CA GLN A 138 3.47 11.49 12.56
C GLN A 138 4.29 12.77 12.34
N ALA A 139 3.64 13.87 11.98
CA ALA A 139 4.29 15.18 11.81
C ALA A 139 4.33 15.96 13.13
N LYS A 140 3.28 15.84 13.94
CA LYS A 140 3.16 16.54 15.22
C LYS A 140 2.46 15.63 16.23
N ALA A 141 3.12 15.40 17.36
CA ALA A 141 2.54 14.65 18.46
C ALA A 141 1.17 15.21 18.87
N ASN A 142 0.21 14.32 19.13
CA ASN A 142 -1.18 14.62 19.49
C ASN A 142 -1.99 15.39 18.42
N ALA A 143 -1.48 15.58 17.20
CA ALA A 143 -2.26 16.10 16.10
C ALA A 143 -3.19 15.03 15.53
N THR A 144 -4.37 15.46 15.09
CA THR A 144 -5.33 14.65 14.34
C THR A 144 -5.79 15.44 13.12
N ALA A 145 -6.04 14.75 12.01
CA ALA A 145 -6.61 15.33 10.80
C ALA A 145 -7.71 14.43 10.23
N ALA A 146 -8.66 15.03 9.51
CA ALA A 146 -9.73 14.29 8.84
C ALA A 146 -9.20 13.32 7.74
N SER A 147 -7.96 13.49 7.30
CA SER A 147 -7.29 12.59 6.36
C SER A 147 -6.57 11.43 7.02
N ASP A 148 -6.48 11.39 8.34
CA ASP A 148 -5.72 10.37 9.06
C ASP A 148 -6.34 8.99 8.79
N PRO A 149 -5.50 7.96 8.55
CA PRO A 149 -6.00 6.60 8.43
C PRO A 149 -6.52 6.11 9.78
N THR A 150 -7.67 5.44 9.76
CA THR A 150 -8.35 4.96 10.97
C THR A 150 -8.95 3.57 10.78
N LEU A 151 -9.00 2.81 11.87
CA LEU A 151 -9.82 1.61 12.05
C LEU A 151 -11.03 1.98 12.92
N SER A 152 -12.24 1.70 12.46
CA SER A 152 -13.48 1.97 13.18
C SER A 152 -14.26 0.68 13.40
N LEU A 153 -14.66 0.45 14.65
CA LEU A 153 -15.28 -0.80 15.11
C LEU A 153 -16.37 -0.47 16.14
N GLY A 154 -17.63 -0.64 15.78
CA GLY A 154 -18.76 -0.17 16.59
C GLY A 154 -18.66 1.35 16.83
N THR A 155 -18.56 1.76 18.10
CA THR A 155 -18.38 3.16 18.51
C THR A 155 -16.92 3.54 18.72
N SER A 156 -16.00 2.59 18.65
CA SER A 156 -14.58 2.81 18.88
C SER A 156 -13.85 3.13 17.57
N GLN A 157 -12.88 4.02 17.65
CA GLN A 157 -12.05 4.44 16.54
C GLN A 157 -10.58 4.47 16.98
N TYR A 158 -9.72 3.94 16.13
CA TYR A 158 -8.30 3.78 16.38
C TYR A 158 -7.51 4.46 15.26
N GLY A 159 -6.54 5.29 15.64
CA GLY A 159 -5.64 5.94 14.69
C GLY A 159 -4.60 4.96 14.15
N LEU A 160 -4.17 5.19 12.91
CA LEU A 160 -3.10 4.42 12.28
C LEU A 160 -1.94 5.33 11.88
N VAL A 161 -0.71 4.82 11.96
CA VAL A 161 0.49 5.48 11.46
C VAL A 161 0.96 4.81 10.16
N VAL A 162 1.25 5.62 9.16
CA VAL A 162 1.59 5.18 7.80
C VAL A 162 3.10 4.99 7.65
N LYS A 163 3.49 3.92 6.99
CA LYS A 163 4.81 3.81 6.37
C LYS A 163 4.65 3.15 5.01
N ASP A 164 5.12 3.83 3.97
CA ASP A 164 4.95 3.44 2.57
C ASP A 164 3.45 3.27 2.22
N GLU A 165 3.02 2.08 1.80
CA GLU A 165 1.63 1.75 1.46
C GLU A 165 0.87 1.06 2.60
N ASN A 166 1.50 0.99 3.77
CA ASN A 166 1.02 0.23 4.92
C ASN A 166 0.76 1.17 6.09
N ALA A 167 -0.06 0.72 7.04
CA ALA A 167 -0.19 1.40 8.31
C ALA A 167 -0.35 0.43 9.48
N TRP A 168 0.08 0.87 10.65
CA TRP A 168 0.02 0.14 11.91
C TRP A 168 -0.80 0.92 12.93
N LEU A 169 -1.31 0.25 13.96
CA LEU A 169 -1.98 0.92 15.06
C LEU A 169 -1.07 2.01 15.66
N GLN A 170 -1.58 3.24 15.77
CA GLN A 170 -0.80 4.36 16.29
C GLN A 170 -0.40 4.14 17.75
N ASN A 171 -1.30 3.55 18.55
CA ASN A 171 -1.07 3.27 19.95
C ASN A 171 -1.03 1.75 20.20
N PRO A 172 0.17 1.14 20.29
CA PRO A 172 0.29 -0.31 20.52
C PRO A 172 -0.39 -0.82 21.80
N SER A 173 -0.59 0.04 22.81
CA SER A 173 -1.30 -0.35 24.03
C SER A 173 -2.79 -0.68 23.81
N GLU A 174 -3.35 -0.26 22.68
CA GLU A 174 -4.74 -0.52 22.30
C GLU A 174 -4.93 -1.83 21.52
N GLU A 175 -3.85 -2.48 21.07
CA GLU A 175 -3.94 -3.67 20.20
C GLU A 175 -4.74 -4.82 20.82
N ALA A 176 -4.52 -5.11 22.09
CA ALA A 176 -5.23 -6.18 22.78
C ALA A 176 -6.74 -5.88 22.87
N ARG A 177 -7.12 -4.61 23.10
CA ARG A 177 -8.51 -4.17 23.13
C ARG A 177 -9.12 -4.29 21.72
N LEU A 178 -8.47 -3.74 20.71
CA LEU A 178 -8.93 -3.79 19.32
C LEU A 178 -9.16 -5.23 18.85
N VAL A 179 -8.18 -6.13 19.06
CA VAL A 179 -8.32 -7.55 18.71
C VAL A 179 -9.44 -8.23 19.51
N GLY A 180 -9.60 -7.89 20.79
CA GLY A 180 -10.70 -8.39 21.61
C GLY A 180 -12.08 -7.95 21.13
N GLU A 181 -12.21 -6.72 20.63
CA GLU A 181 -13.46 -6.23 20.04
C GLU A 181 -13.68 -6.82 18.64
N MET A 182 -12.63 -6.97 17.82
CA MET A 182 -12.71 -7.62 16.50
C MET A 182 -13.23 -9.06 16.60
N ALA A 183 -12.92 -9.77 17.68
CA ALA A 183 -13.45 -11.12 17.92
C ALA A 183 -14.95 -11.18 18.26
N LYS A 184 -15.58 -10.03 18.55
CA LYS A 184 -16.96 -9.96 19.05
C LYS A 184 -17.91 -9.25 18.07
N LEU A 185 -17.39 -8.39 17.22
CA LEU A 185 -18.18 -7.58 16.29
C LEU A 185 -18.19 -8.19 14.89
N ALA A 186 -19.17 -7.82 14.07
CA ALA A 186 -19.38 -8.43 12.76
C ALA A 186 -18.44 -7.91 11.67
N LYS A 187 -17.95 -6.67 11.82
CA LYS A 187 -17.14 -6.00 10.81
C LYS A 187 -16.25 -4.89 11.38
N VAL A 188 -15.16 -4.60 10.68
CA VAL A 188 -14.29 -3.43 10.91
C VAL A 188 -14.18 -2.60 9.64
N GLN A 189 -14.19 -1.28 9.79
CA GLN A 189 -14.06 -0.34 8.69
C GLN A 189 -12.71 0.39 8.77
N VAL A 190 -11.96 0.36 7.69
CA VAL A 190 -10.72 1.10 7.51
C VAL A 190 -11.00 2.31 6.61
N LYS A 191 -10.62 3.51 7.05
CA LYS A 191 -10.69 4.72 6.22
C LYS A 191 -9.32 5.35 6.08
N THR A 192 -9.06 5.95 4.93
CA THR A 192 -7.88 6.77 4.69
C THR A 192 -8.08 7.66 3.46
N VAL A 193 -7.18 8.62 3.24
CA VAL A 193 -7.10 9.42 2.02
C VAL A 193 -5.82 9.05 1.29
N SER A 194 -5.93 8.65 0.02
CA SER A 194 -4.77 8.39 -0.83
C SER A 194 -3.87 9.62 -0.98
N MET A 195 -2.60 9.43 -1.33
CA MET A 195 -1.71 10.54 -1.63
C MET A 195 -2.25 11.48 -2.72
N ARG A 196 -3.11 10.96 -3.62
CA ARG A 196 -3.77 11.73 -4.68
C ARG A 196 -5.06 12.45 -4.23
N GLY A 197 -5.43 12.37 -2.95
CA GLY A 197 -6.57 13.09 -2.38
C GLY A 197 -7.91 12.34 -2.43
N THR A 198 -7.96 11.12 -2.95
CA THR A 198 -9.20 10.31 -2.93
C THR A 198 -9.42 9.70 -1.54
N SER A 199 -10.55 10.00 -0.91
CA SER A 199 -11.01 9.33 0.30
C SER A 199 -11.45 7.91 -0.01
N THR A 200 -11.06 6.96 0.83
CA THR A 200 -11.34 5.54 0.67
C THR A 200 -11.93 4.95 1.95
N SER A 201 -12.71 3.90 1.78
CA SER A 201 -13.25 3.10 2.88
C SER A 201 -13.28 1.63 2.48
N ASP A 202 -12.61 0.80 3.26
CA ASP A 202 -12.57 -0.65 3.09
C ASP A 202 -13.25 -1.30 4.30
N GLU A 203 -14.11 -2.28 4.07
CA GLU A 203 -14.84 -3.00 5.11
C GLU A 203 -14.41 -4.47 5.12
N TYR A 204 -14.06 -4.98 6.30
CA TYR A 204 -13.65 -6.37 6.50
C TYR A 204 -14.69 -7.08 7.37
N ALA A 205 -15.12 -8.26 6.93
CA ALA A 205 -15.93 -9.14 7.76
C ALA A 205 -15.06 -9.74 8.88
N LEU A 206 -15.67 -9.90 10.06
CA LEU A 206 -15.00 -10.46 11.23
C LEU A 206 -15.52 -11.85 11.61
N ALA A 207 -16.44 -12.41 10.82
CA ALA A 207 -16.80 -13.82 10.92
C ALA A 207 -15.54 -14.69 10.76
N GLY A 208 -15.30 -15.58 11.73
CA GLY A 208 -14.12 -16.45 11.77
C GLY A 208 -12.84 -15.81 12.31
N PHE A 209 -12.80 -14.49 12.58
CA PHE A 209 -11.59 -13.82 13.08
C PHE A 209 -11.11 -14.39 14.43
N GLY A 210 -12.03 -14.61 15.37
CA GLY A 210 -11.69 -15.15 16.69
C GLY A 210 -11.00 -16.52 16.62
N ASP A 211 -11.54 -17.42 15.80
CA ASP A 211 -10.98 -18.76 15.57
C ASP A 211 -9.64 -18.71 14.85
N ALA A 212 -9.51 -17.85 13.84
CA ALA A 212 -8.26 -17.60 13.14
C ALA A 212 -7.16 -17.13 14.11
N MET A 213 -7.47 -16.19 15.00
CA MET A 213 -6.53 -15.70 15.99
C MET A 213 -6.20 -16.74 17.07
N LYS A 214 -7.16 -17.57 17.48
CA LYS A 214 -6.89 -18.71 18.38
C LYS A 214 -5.87 -19.67 17.73
N ARG A 215 -6.11 -20.05 16.47
CA ARG A 215 -5.22 -20.94 15.72
C ARG A 215 -3.84 -20.32 15.50
N ALA A 216 -3.77 -19.03 15.14
CA ALA A 216 -2.50 -18.32 14.96
C ALA A 216 -1.67 -18.32 16.24
N ARG A 217 -2.30 -18.12 17.42
CA ARG A 217 -1.62 -18.22 18.72
C ARG A 217 -1.11 -19.62 18.99
N GLU A 218 -1.90 -20.65 18.71
CA GLU A 218 -1.47 -22.04 18.86
C GLU A 218 -0.25 -22.38 18.00
N GLU A 219 -0.22 -21.88 16.77
CA GLU A 219 0.90 -22.06 15.84
C GLU A 219 2.19 -21.35 16.28
N CYS A 220 2.06 -20.30 17.12
CA CYS A 220 3.17 -19.48 17.61
C CYS A 220 3.49 -19.66 19.10
N LYS A 221 2.99 -20.73 19.74
CA LYS A 221 3.41 -21.13 21.08
C LYS A 221 4.89 -21.52 21.12
#